data_AF-F4Q3M0-F1
#
_entry.id   AF-F4Q3M0-F1
#
_cell.length_a   1.000
_cell.length_b   1.000
_cell.length_c   1.000
_cell.angle_alpha   90.00
_cell.angle_beta   90.00
_cell.angle_gamma   90.00
#
_symmetry.space_group_name_H-M   'P 1'
#
loop_
_entity.id
_entity.type
_entity.pdbx_description
1 polymer ?
#
loop_
_entity_poly.entity_id
_entity_poly.type
_entity_poly.pdbx_seq_one_letter_code
_entity_poly.pdbx_strand_id
1 'polypeptide(L)'
;MTANVAKYWADYQDQKNCSDSKENLESYIETVLEAIKNERTFQRKTRRSKMDGIFQETIEWINNNQSATNQEFVDKFKDLDQLISPILQRASENTNDIVEEEEVDI
;
A
#
# COMPACT_ATOMS: atom_id res chain seq x y z
N MET A 1 -1.96 -15.07 38.74
CA MET A 1 -1.51 -15.52 37.41
C MET A 1 0.01 -15.47 37.41
N THR A 2 0.67 -16.61 37.17
CA THR A 2 2.14 -16.73 37.28
C THR A 2 2.82 -15.96 36.15
N ALA A 3 4.00 -15.37 36.39
CA ALA A 3 4.72 -14.52 35.45
C ALA A 3 4.93 -15.15 34.05
N ASN A 4 4.99 -16.49 33.97
CA ASN A 4 5.07 -17.22 32.70
C ASN A 4 3.80 -17.11 31.84
N VAL A 5 2.61 -17.03 32.45
CA VAL A 5 1.34 -16.87 31.71
C VAL A 5 1.22 -15.46 31.14
N ALA A 6 1.67 -14.46 31.89
CA ALA A 6 1.68 -13.07 31.43
C ALA A 6 2.66 -12.88 30.25
N LYS A 7 3.86 -13.46 30.34
CA LYS A 7 4.84 -13.41 29.23
C LYS A 7 4.31 -14.10 27.97
N TYR A 8 3.76 -15.32 28.10
CA TYR A 8 3.21 -16.05 26.95
C TYR A 8 2.07 -15.28 26.26
N TRP A 9 1.22 -14.61 27.05
CA TRP A 9 0.12 -13.83 26.50
C TRP A 9 0.59 -12.55 25.80
N ALA A 10 1.60 -11.86 26.36
CA ALA A 10 2.23 -10.71 25.72
C ALA A 10 2.92 -11.11 24.41
N ASP A 11 3.73 -12.17 24.41
CA ASP A 11 4.40 -12.69 23.21
C ASP A 11 3.37 -13.08 22.12
N TYR A 12 2.24 -13.68 22.52
CA TYR A 12 1.13 -14.02 21.60
C TYR A 12 0.42 -12.77 21.04
N GLN A 13 0.16 -11.76 21.87
CA GLN A 13 -0.43 -10.50 21.41
C GLN A 13 0.47 -9.77 20.43
N ASP A 14 1.77 -9.73 20.68
CA ASP A 14 2.73 -9.10 19.78
C ASP A 14 2.80 -9.83 18.44
N GLN A 15 2.87 -11.17 18.44
CA GLN A 15 2.81 -11.95 17.20
C GLN A 15 1.51 -11.73 16.41
N LYS A 16 0.37 -11.69 17.12
CA LYS A 16 -0.92 -11.41 16.50
C LYS A 16 -0.94 -10.01 15.86
N ASN A 17 -0.48 -9.00 16.59
CA ASN A 17 -0.41 -7.63 16.09
C ASN A 17 0.52 -7.51 14.87
N CYS A 18 1.62 -8.27 14.82
CA CYS A 18 2.48 -8.34 13.63
C CYS A 18 1.74 -8.95 12.43
N SER A 19 1.03 -10.07 12.65
CA SER A 19 0.24 -10.73 11.60
C SER A 19 -0.84 -9.81 11.03
N ASP A 20 -1.59 -9.13 11.90
CA ASP A 20 -2.66 -8.21 11.49
C ASP A 20 -2.08 -7.02 10.70
N SER A 21 -0.91 -6.51 11.08
CA SER A 21 -0.25 -5.40 10.38
C SER A 21 0.28 -5.81 9.01
N LYS A 22 0.80 -7.03 8.89
CA LYS A 22 1.21 -7.61 7.61
C LYS A 22 0.01 -7.78 6.68
N GLU A 23 -1.09 -8.37 7.18
CA GLU A 23 -2.31 -8.58 6.40
C GLU A 23 -2.90 -7.24 5.91
N ASN A 24 -2.90 -6.22 6.76
CA ASN A 24 -3.30 -4.86 6.37
C ASN A 24 -2.43 -4.29 5.25
N LEU A 25 -1.10 -4.49 5.31
CA LEU A 25 -0.19 -4.00 4.26
C LEU A 25 -0.43 -4.74 2.94
N GLU A 26 -0.58 -6.07 2.97
CA GLU A 26 -0.89 -6.89 1.79
C GLU A 26 -2.25 -6.50 1.19
N SER A 27 -3.29 -6.38 2.01
CA SER A 27 -4.64 -5.98 1.58
C SER A 27 -4.68 -4.56 0.99
N TYR A 28 -3.90 -3.64 1.55
CA TYR A 28 -3.76 -2.28 1.02
C TYR A 28 -3.11 -2.29 -0.37
N ILE A 29 -2.01 -3.04 -0.55
CA ILE A 29 -1.34 -3.20 -1.84
C ILE A 29 -2.31 -3.75 -2.89
N GLU A 30 -3.05 -4.80 -2.57
CA GLU A 30 -4.04 -5.40 -3.47
C GLU A 30 -5.16 -4.41 -3.85
N THR A 31 -5.69 -3.69 -2.85
CA THR A 31 -6.76 -2.71 -3.07
C THR A 31 -6.30 -1.58 -4.00
N VAL A 32 -5.10 -1.04 -3.77
CA VAL A 32 -4.55 0.05 -4.60
C VAL A 32 -4.20 -0.44 -5.99
N LEU A 33 -3.64 -1.66 -6.13
CA LEU A 33 -3.40 -2.30 -7.42
C LEU A 33 -4.67 -2.44 -8.25
N GLU A 34 -5.76 -2.93 -7.66
CA GLU A 34 -7.03 -3.09 -8.35
C GLU A 34 -7.64 -1.73 -8.74
N ALA A 35 -7.52 -0.72 -7.87
CA ALA A 35 -7.93 0.65 -8.19
C ALA A 35 -7.16 1.20 -9.41
N ILE A 36 -5.83 1.10 -9.41
CA ILE A 36 -4.97 1.56 -10.53
C ILE A 36 -5.26 0.80 -11.82
N LYS A 37 -5.55 -0.50 -11.71
CA LYS A 37 -5.80 -1.37 -12.86
C LYS A 37 -7.03 -0.90 -13.64
N ASN A 38 -8.09 -0.51 -12.93
CA ASN A 38 -9.37 -0.09 -13.48
C ASN A 38 -9.42 1.41 -13.82
N GLU A 39 -8.51 2.21 -13.28
CA GLU A 39 -8.51 3.66 -13.42
C GLU A 39 -7.85 4.13 -14.75
N ARG A 40 -8.61 4.88 -15.58
CA ARG A 40 -8.16 5.33 -16.91
C ARG A 40 -6.97 6.30 -16.83
N THR A 41 -6.84 7.06 -15.75
CA THR A 41 -5.74 8.03 -15.54
C THR A 41 -4.37 7.36 -15.39
N PHE A 42 -4.34 6.07 -15.05
CA PHE A 42 -3.12 5.25 -15.00
C PHE A 42 -2.83 4.47 -16.30
N GLN A 43 -3.52 4.78 -17.41
CA GLN A 43 -3.23 4.17 -18.71
C GLN A 43 -1.84 4.53 -19.25
N ARG A 44 -1.22 5.62 -18.78
CA ARG A 44 0.17 5.92 -19.10
C ARG A 44 1.08 4.84 -18.50
N LYS A 45 1.63 3.99 -19.37
CA LYS A 45 2.52 2.85 -19.05
C LYS A 45 3.62 3.20 -18.05
N THR A 46 4.16 4.43 -18.10
CA THR A 46 5.20 4.91 -17.19
C THR A 46 4.73 5.15 -15.75
N ARG A 47 3.47 5.55 -15.50
CA ARG A 47 2.94 5.72 -14.14
C ARG A 47 2.60 4.37 -13.52
N ARG A 48 1.92 3.52 -14.30
CA ARG A 48 1.59 2.15 -13.90
C ARG A 48 2.83 1.33 -13.54
N SER A 49 3.85 1.35 -14.41
CA SER A 49 5.11 0.63 -14.17
C SER A 49 5.88 1.09 -12.92
N LYS A 50 5.72 2.36 -12.50
CA LYS A 50 6.34 2.86 -11.26
C LYS A 50 5.64 2.29 -10.02
N MET A 51 4.30 2.28 -10.02
CA MET A 51 3.52 1.68 -8.95
C MET A 51 3.76 0.17 -8.85
N ASP A 52 3.74 -0.53 -9.99
CA ASP A 52 4.03 -1.97 -10.03
C ASP A 52 5.41 -2.30 -9.41
N GLY A 53 6.43 -1.47 -9.68
CA GLY A 53 7.75 -1.62 -9.09
C GLY A 53 7.77 -1.40 -7.57
N ILE A 54 7.10 -0.34 -7.08
CA ILE A 54 6.99 -0.06 -5.64
C ILE A 54 6.27 -1.21 -4.91
N PHE A 55 5.21 -1.76 -5.51
CA PHE A 55 4.47 -2.88 -4.94
C PHE A 55 5.29 -4.17 -4.95
N GLN A 56 5.99 -4.47 -6.04
CA GLN A 56 6.89 -5.63 -6.10
C GLN A 56 7.99 -5.54 -5.03
N GLU A 57 8.63 -4.38 -4.88
CA GLU A 57 9.66 -4.18 -3.86
C GLU A 57 9.09 -4.36 -2.44
N THR A 58 7.86 -3.91 -2.20
CA THR A 58 7.20 -4.05 -0.90
C THR A 58 6.81 -5.50 -0.62
N ILE A 59 6.29 -6.23 -1.60
CA ILE A 59 5.97 -7.67 -1.49
C ILE A 59 7.25 -8.47 -1.25
N GLU A 60 8.34 -8.18 -1.97
CA GLU A 60 9.64 -8.83 -1.75
C GLU A 60 10.16 -8.55 -0.33
N TRP A 61 10.00 -7.32 0.16
CA TRP A 61 10.36 -6.99 1.53
C TRP A 61 9.53 -7.79 2.53
N ILE A 62 8.20 -7.87 2.37
CA ILE A 62 7.32 -8.67 3.25
C ILE A 62 7.72 -10.15 3.24
N ASN A 63 8.02 -10.70 2.06
CA ASN A 63 8.44 -12.09 1.90
C ASN A 63 9.79 -12.39 2.56
N ASN A 64 10.71 -11.44 2.56
CA ASN A 64 12.01 -11.55 3.21
C ASN A 64 11.96 -11.25 4.72
N ASN A 65 10.95 -10.50 5.18
CA ASN A 65 10.82 -10.02 6.55
C ASN A 65 9.54 -10.58 7.23
N GLN A 66 9.24 -11.87 7.03
CA GLN A 66 8.02 -12.51 7.58
C GLN A 66 7.97 -12.52 9.12
N SER A 67 9.12 -12.37 9.78
CA SER A 67 9.25 -12.28 11.24
C SER A 67 9.54 -10.85 11.72
N ALA A 68 9.32 -9.84 10.87
CA ALA A 68 9.41 -8.45 11.28
C ALA A 68 8.44 -8.14 12.42
N THR A 69 8.83 -7.16 13.21
CA THR A 69 8.03 -6.62 14.29
C THR A 69 6.89 -5.75 13.74
N ASN A 70 5.85 -5.55 14.54
CA ASN A 70 4.72 -4.69 14.19
C ASN A 70 5.21 -3.29 13.77
N GLN A 71 6.18 -2.75 14.50
CA GLN A 71 6.77 -1.44 14.21
C GLN A 71 7.43 -1.39 12.81
N GLU A 72 8.18 -2.42 12.43
CA GLU A 72 8.79 -2.50 11.11
C GLU A 72 7.76 -2.59 9.98
N PHE A 73 6.66 -3.33 10.18
CA PHE A 73 5.54 -3.34 9.22
C PHE A 73 4.86 -1.98 9.11
N VAL A 74 4.64 -1.28 10.24
CA VAL A 74 4.06 0.06 10.26
C VAL A 74 4.96 1.08 9.55
N ASP A 75 6.27 1.00 9.75
CA ASP A 75 7.19 1.92 9.09
C ASP A 75 7.29 1.62 7.59
N LYS A 76 7.30 0.34 7.19
CA LYS A 76 7.21 -0.03 5.77
C LYS A 76 5.91 0.45 5.11
N PHE A 77 4.79 0.40 5.83
CA PHE A 77 3.52 0.96 5.36
C PHE A 77 3.62 2.47 5.13
N LYS A 78 4.24 3.23 6.05
CA LYS A 78 4.44 4.68 5.87
C LYS A 78 5.32 4.99 4.66
N ASP A 79 6.40 4.22 4.47
CA ASP A 79 7.28 4.38 3.31
C ASP A 79 6.51 4.14 2.01
N LEU A 80 5.69 3.08 1.98
CA LEU A 80 4.82 2.78 0.84
C LEU A 80 3.85 3.93 0.56
N ASP A 81 3.16 4.43 1.59
CA ASP A 81 2.19 5.51 1.48
C ASP A 81 2.82 6.81 0.98
N GLN A 82 4.03 7.14 1.46
CA GLN A 82 4.80 8.31 0.98
C GLN A 82 5.21 8.20 -0.49
N LEU A 83 5.49 6.98 -0.98
CA LEU A 83 5.82 6.74 -2.38
C LEU A 83 4.60 6.79 -3.29
N ILE A 84 3.45 6.29 -2.81
CA ILE A 84 2.20 6.19 -3.59
C ILE A 84 1.44 7.51 -3.62
N SER A 85 1.37 8.23 -2.49
CA SER A 85 0.68 9.53 -2.34
C SER A 85 0.92 10.51 -3.50
N PRO A 86 2.19 10.82 -3.90
CA PRO A 86 2.44 11.75 -5.00
C PRO A 86 2.01 11.21 -6.36
N ILE A 87 1.93 9.88 -6.53
CA ILE A 87 1.50 9.27 -7.79
C ILE A 87 -0.03 9.33 -7.90
N LEU A 88 -0.76 9.07 -6.80
CA LEU A 88 -2.21 9.24 -6.70
C LEU A 88 -2.63 10.70 -6.90
N GLN A 89 -1.94 11.65 -6.23
CA GLN A 89 -2.20 13.08 -6.38
C GLN A 89 -2.04 13.53 -7.84
N ARG A 90 -0.96 13.11 -8.50
CA ARG A 90 -0.76 13.43 -9.93
C ARG A 90 -1.79 12.76 -10.84
N ALA A 91 -2.39 11.66 -10.43
CA ALA A 91 -3.43 11.00 -11.20
C ALA A 91 -4.75 11.76 -11.11
N SER A 92 -5.12 12.25 -9.92
CA SER A 92 -6.33 13.06 -9.73
C SER A 92 -6.23 14.46 -10.35
N GLU A 93 -5.06 15.10 -10.27
CA GLU A 93 -4.81 16.39 -10.94
C GLU A 93 -4.95 16.28 -12.46
N ASN A 94 -4.48 15.18 -13.06
CA ASN A 94 -4.54 14.96 -14.50
C ASN A 94 -5.95 14.64 -15.02
N THR A 95 -6.90 14.26 -14.15
CA THR A 95 -8.30 14.04 -14.52
C THR A 95 -9.00 15.35 -14.87
N ASN A 96 -8.59 16.47 -14.25
CA ASN A 96 -9.16 17.80 -14.53
C ASN A 96 -8.80 18.33 -15.93
N ASP A 97 -7.75 17.80 -16.58
CA ASP A 97 -7.38 18.19 -17.95
C ASP A 97 -8.21 17.45 -19.04
N ILE A 98 -8.92 16.38 -18.70
CA ILE A 98 -9.67 15.57 -19.70
C ILE A 98 -11.10 16.09 -19.89
N VAL A 99 -11.61 16.94 -19.00
CA VAL A 99 -12.99 17.45 -19.03
C VAL A 99 -13.19 18.73 -19.85
N GLU A 100 -12.15 19.32 -20.45
CA GLU A 100 -12.27 20.58 -21.21
C GLU A 100 -12.40 20.43 -22.75
N GLU A 101 -12.52 19.21 -23.31
CA GLU A 101 -12.69 19.01 -24.77
C GLU A 101 -14.10 18.49 -25.20
N GLU A 102 -15.16 18.77 -24.46
CA GLU A 102 -16.54 18.58 -24.94
C GLU A 102 -17.46 19.80 -24.68
N GLU A 103 -17.00 21.00 -24.98
CA GLU A 103 -17.89 22.09 -25.42
C GLU A 103 -17.39 22.64 -26.76
N VAL A 104 -17.76 21.97 -27.85
CA VAL A 104 -17.90 22.63 -29.14
C VAL A 104 -19.38 22.99 -29.27
N ASP A 105 -19.65 24.27 -28.97
CA ASP A 105 -20.80 25.01 -29.47
C ASP A 105 -20.91 24.84 -31.00
N ILE A 106 -22.10 24.43 -31.46
CA ILE A 106 -22.87 24.79 -32.68
C ILE A 106 -23.70 23.61 -33.17
#